data_AF-A0A6L7NHE6-F1
#
_entry.id   AF-A0A6L7NHE6-F1
#
_cell.length_a   1.000
_cell.length_b   1.000
_cell.length_c   1.000
_cell.angle_alpha   90.00
_cell.angle_beta   90.00
_cell.angle_gamma   90.00
#
_symmetry.space_group_name_H-M   'P 1'
#
loop_
_entity.id
_entity.type
_entity.pdbx_description
1 polymer ?
#
loop_
_entity_poly.entity_id
_entity_poly.type
_entity_poly.pdbx_seq_one_letter_code
_entity_poly.pdbx_strand_id
1 'polypeptide(L)'
;MTAPTRRPREETARLGDEIYERDIRPQVEDEHDGEYVAIDVDSRDWAVSDDLLAAAKRLREMRPEAVDVWTVRVGYRATASIGGGSPRRTR
;
A
#
# COMPACT_ATOMS: atom_id res chain seq x y z
N MET A 1 20.74 -2.48 12.36
CA MET A 1 19.27 -2.44 12.53
C MET A 1 18.89 -0.99 12.65
N THR A 2 18.31 -0.41 11.60
CA THR A 2 17.81 0.97 11.63
C THR A 2 16.52 0.98 12.45
N ALA A 3 16.36 1.92 13.38
CA ALA A 3 15.11 2.06 14.12
C ALA A 3 13.99 2.49 13.14
N PRO A 4 12.74 2.05 13.33
CA PRO A 4 11.64 2.46 12.48
C PRO A 4 11.51 3.98 12.52
N THR A 5 11.79 4.63 11.39
CA THR A 5 11.76 6.08 11.24
C THR A 5 10.55 6.45 10.41
N ARG A 6 9.81 7.48 10.85
CA ARG A 6 8.72 8.04 10.06
C ARG A 6 9.34 8.78 8.86
N ARG A 7 9.16 8.26 7.65
CA ARG A 7 9.63 8.93 6.43
C ARG A 7 8.69 10.07 6.02
N PRO A 8 9.16 11.00 5.15
CA PRO A 8 8.27 11.94 4.48
C PRO A 8 7.18 11.19 3.71
N ARG A 9 5.95 11.72 3.73
CA ARG A 9 4.79 11.06 3.10
C ARG A 9 5.01 10.72 1.63
N GLU A 10 5.70 11.57 0.89
CA GLU A 10 6.00 11.37 -0.53
C GLU A 10 6.96 10.20 -0.76
N GLU A 11 7.95 10.03 0.11
CA GLU A 11 8.89 8.91 0.05
C GLU A 11 8.20 7.61 0.46
N THR A 12 7.40 7.63 1.54
CA THR A 12 6.54 6.50 1.93
C THR A 12 5.60 6.09 0.80
N ALA A 13 4.99 7.05 0.10
CA ALA A 13 4.10 6.76 -1.02
C ALA A 13 4.83 6.14 -2.21
N ARG A 14 5.99 6.67 -2.60
CA ARG A 14 6.80 6.09 -3.69
C ARG A 14 7.23 4.67 -3.41
N LEU A 15 7.72 4.40 -2.19
CA LEU A 15 8.15 3.06 -1.78
C LEU A 15 6.97 2.10 -1.68
N GLY A 16 5.84 2.56 -1.12
CA GLY A 16 4.60 1.79 -1.05
C GLY A 16 4.09 1.38 -2.43
N ASP A 17 4.05 2.32 -3.38
CA ASP A 17 3.71 2.05 -4.79
C ASP A 17 4.65 1.00 -5.41
N GLU A 18 5.96 1.15 -5.23
CA GLU A 18 6.93 0.20 -5.80
C GLU A 18 6.76 -1.22 -5.23
N ILE A 19 6.58 -1.34 -3.90
CA ILE A 19 6.34 -2.62 -3.24
C ILE A 19 5.01 -3.22 -3.72
N TYR A 20 3.96 -2.40 -3.82
CA TYR A 20 2.66 -2.87 -4.28
C TYR A 20 2.72 -3.39 -5.70
N GLU A 21 3.20 -2.59 -6.65
CA GLU A 21 3.23 -2.96 -8.07
C GLU A 21 4.13 -4.18 -8.32
N ARG A 22 5.29 -4.27 -7.67
CA ARG A 22 6.25 -5.36 -7.89
C ARG A 22 5.86 -6.64 -7.16
N ASP A 23 5.54 -6.53 -5.88
CA ASP A 23 5.51 -7.69 -4.99
C ASP A 23 4.07 -8.14 -4.68
N ILE A 24 3.13 -7.21 -4.49
CA ILE A 24 1.80 -7.54 -3.93
C ILE A 24 0.73 -7.66 -5.01
N ARG A 25 0.71 -6.74 -5.98
CA ARG A 25 -0.29 -6.65 -7.04
C ARG A 25 -0.53 -7.98 -7.77
N PRO A 26 0.51 -8.75 -8.17
CA PRO A 26 0.30 -10.06 -8.83
C PRO A 26 -0.37 -11.11 -7.95
N GLN A 27 -0.40 -10.91 -6.63
CA GLN A 27 -1.00 -11.84 -5.66
C GLN A 27 -2.44 -11.46 -5.30
N VAL A 28 -2.83 -10.19 -5.48
CA VAL A 28 -4.11 -9.67 -4.96
C VAL A 28 -5.07 -9.21 -6.05
N GLU A 29 -4.61 -8.91 -7.26
CA GLU A 29 -5.47 -8.34 -8.31
C GLU A 29 -6.58 -9.31 -8.77
N ASP A 30 -6.32 -10.61 -8.82
CA ASP A 30 -7.31 -11.60 -9.25
C ASP A 30 -8.38 -11.92 -8.18
N GLU A 31 -8.01 -11.95 -6.90
CA GLU A 31 -8.88 -12.42 -5.81
C GLU A 31 -9.45 -11.30 -4.93
N HIS A 32 -8.75 -10.17 -4.86
CA HIS A 32 -9.03 -9.09 -3.90
C HIS A 32 -9.34 -7.76 -4.61
N ASP A 33 -9.84 -7.80 -5.84
CA ASP A 33 -10.23 -6.59 -6.58
C ASP A 33 -11.18 -5.71 -5.76
N GLY A 34 -10.85 -4.42 -5.68
CA GLY A 34 -11.64 -3.43 -4.94
C GLY A 34 -11.44 -3.42 -3.42
N GLU A 35 -10.69 -4.36 -2.85
CA GLU A 35 -10.26 -4.34 -1.44
C GLU A 35 -9.08 -3.38 -1.21
N TYR A 36 -8.66 -3.23 0.04
CA TYR A 36 -7.57 -2.36 0.45
C TYR A 36 -6.37 -3.16 0.94
N VAL A 37 -5.19 -2.74 0.51
CA VAL A 37 -3.91 -3.21 1.02
C VAL A 37 -3.29 -2.13 1.90
N ALA A 38 -2.82 -2.50 3.08
CA ALA A 38 -1.95 -1.69 3.92
C ALA A 38 -0.55 -2.31 3.93
N ILE A 39 0.49 -1.49 3.75
CA ILE A 39 1.90 -1.91 3.65
C ILE A 39 2.70 -1.09 4.65
N ASP A 40 3.50 -1.73 5.50
CA ASP A 40 4.58 -1.04 6.21
C ASP A 40 5.82 -1.03 5.30
N VAL A 41 6.21 0.15 4.81
CA VAL A 41 7.26 0.22 3.77
C VAL A 41 8.66 -0.09 4.29
N ASP A 42 8.85 -0.11 5.61
CA ASP A 42 10.12 -0.44 6.24
C ASP A 42 10.34 -1.96 6.28
N SER A 43 9.37 -2.70 6.82
CA SER A 43 9.42 -4.17 6.90
C SER A 43 8.98 -4.87 5.62
N ARG A 44 8.21 -4.19 4.75
CA ARG A 44 7.47 -4.75 3.61
C ARG A 44 6.36 -5.73 3.99
N ASP A 45 5.99 -5.80 5.27
CA ASP A 45 4.81 -6.54 5.67
C ASP A 45 3.55 -5.82 5.22
N TRP A 46 2.54 -6.61 4.85
CA TRP A 46 1.30 -6.08 4.31
C TRP A 46 0.08 -6.88 4.78
N ALA A 47 -1.09 -6.25 4.72
CA ALA A 47 -2.37 -6.86 5.01
C ALA A 47 -3.42 -6.38 4.01
N VAL A 48 -4.36 -7.26 3.65
CA VAL A 48 -5.50 -6.95 2.78
C VAL A 48 -6.83 -7.04 3.55
N SER A 49 -7.79 -6.19 3.20
CA SER A 49 -9.19 -6.26 3.66
C SER A 49 -10.11 -5.41 2.79
N ASP A 50 -11.37 -5.80 2.74
CA ASP A 50 -12.50 -5.05 2.20
C ASP A 50 -12.66 -3.60 2.73
N ASP A 51 -12.11 -3.30 3.91
CA ASP A 51 -12.12 -1.96 4.53
C ASP A 51 -10.71 -1.44 4.80
N LEU A 52 -10.48 -0.16 4.51
CA LEU A 52 -9.18 0.51 4.68
C LEU A 52 -8.69 0.48 6.13
N LEU A 53 -9.59 0.78 7.09
CA LEU A 53 -9.23 0.79 8.50
C LEU A 53 -8.95 -0.63 8.99
N ALA A 54 -9.70 -1.62 8.52
CA ALA A 54 -9.51 -3.03 8.83
C ALA A 54 -8.18 -3.57 8.28
N ALA A 55 -7.79 -3.19 7.06
CA ALA A 55 -6.47 -3.52 6.50
C ALA A 55 -5.34 -2.93 7.36
N ALA A 56 -5.44 -1.65 7.70
CA ALA A 56 -4.45 -0.97 8.56
C ALA A 56 -4.42 -1.54 10.00
N LYS A 57 -5.58 -1.96 10.53
CA LYS A 57 -5.67 -2.62 11.83
C LYS A 57 -4.98 -3.98 11.82
N ARG A 58 -5.27 -4.82 10.83
CA ARG A 58 -4.62 -6.13 10.67
C ARG A 58 -3.11 -6.00 10.53
N LEU A 59 -2.64 -5.04 9.75
CA LEU A 59 -1.20 -4.76 9.64
C LEU A 59 -0.60 -4.43 11.01
N ARG A 60 -1.25 -3.59 11.82
CA ARG A 60 -0.77 -3.24 13.17
C ARG A 60 -0.91 -4.37 14.19
N GLU A 61 -1.87 -5.27 14.01
CA GLU A 61 -1.99 -6.49 14.83
C GLU A 61 -0.82 -7.44 14.56
N MET A 62 -0.39 -7.56 13.30
CA MET A 62 0.80 -8.32 12.92
C MET A 62 2.11 -7.60 13.29
N ARG A 63 2.14 -6.27 13.14
CA ARG A 63 3.30 -5.39 13.33
C ARG A 63 2.94 -4.16 14.16
N PRO A 64 2.92 -4.27 15.49
CA PRO A 64 2.67 -3.13 16.38
C PRO A 64 3.67 -1.99 16.18
N GLU A 65 4.88 -2.30 15.71
CA GLU A 65 5.96 -1.36 15.39
C GLU A 65 5.83 -0.67 14.01
N ALA A 66 4.81 -0.97 13.21
CA ALA A 66 4.61 -0.37 11.89
C ALA A 66 4.31 1.15 12.00
N VAL A 67 5.32 1.97 11.70
CA VAL A 67 5.24 3.44 11.74
C VAL A 67 5.00 4.03 10.35
N ASP A 68 5.42 3.33 9.31
CA ASP A 68 5.57 3.85 7.95
C ASP A 68 4.58 3.17 6.99
N VAL A 69 3.30 3.30 7.35
CA VAL A 69 2.20 2.62 6.66
C VAL A 69 1.71 3.43 5.47
N TRP A 70 1.65 2.76 4.32
CA TRP A 70 1.01 3.21 3.09
C TRP A 70 -0.18 2.31 2.75
N THR A 71 -1.22 2.87 2.13
CA THR A 71 -2.46 2.13 1.82
C THR A 71 -2.93 2.39 0.40
N VAL A 72 -3.40 1.35 -0.29
CA VAL A 72 -3.92 1.42 -1.67
C VAL A 72 -5.15 0.54 -1.83
N ARG A 73 -5.99 0.87 -2.81
CA ARG A 73 -7.13 0.04 -3.20
C ARG A 73 -6.77 -0.81 -4.40
N VAL A 74 -6.95 -2.12 -4.29
CA VAL A 74 -6.64 -3.09 -5.35
C VAL A 74 -7.49 -2.84 -6.59
N GLY A 75 -6.88 -2.95 -7.77
CA GLY A 75 -7.54 -2.63 -9.06
C GLY A 75 -7.63 -1.13 -9.37
N TYR A 76 -7.23 -0.25 -8.43
CA TYR A 76 -7.17 1.19 -8.63
C TYR A 76 -5.72 1.65 -8.67
N ARG A 77 -5.36 2.32 -9.76
CA ARG A 77 -4.02 2.92 -9.91
C ARG A 77 -3.81 3.95 -8.80
N ALA A 78 -2.87 3.70 -7.91
CA ALA A 78 -2.27 4.71 -7.07
C ALA A 78 -1.43 5.62 -7.96
N THR A 79 -2.05 6.64 -8.57
CA THR A 79 -1.29 7.60 -9.35
C THR A 79 -0.57 8.56 -8.40
N ALA A 80 0.70 8.25 -8.07
CA ALA A 80 1.66 9.24 -7.60
C ALA A 80 2.12 10.11 -8.80
N SER A 81 1.23 10.95 -9.35
CA SER A 81 1.63 11.95 -10.33
C SER A 81 1.63 13.35 -9.71
N ILE A 82 2.81 13.81 -9.29
CA ILE A 82 3.15 15.22 -9.54
C ILE A 82 3.52 15.28 -11.02
N GLY A 83 2.58 15.74 -11.86
CA GLY A 83 2.73 15.86 -13.30
C GLY A 83 1.50 15.32 -14.04
N GLY A 84 0.62 16.23 -14.48
CA GLY A 84 -0.73 15.92 -14.94
C GLY A 84 -0.84 14.86 -16.04
N GLY A 85 -1.85 14.00 -15.90
CA GLY A 85 -2.28 13.08 -16.95
C GLY A 85 -3.28 12.04 -16.45
N SER A 86 -4.54 12.43 -16.29
CA SER A 86 -5.66 11.47 -16.39
C SER A 86 -6.01 11.20 -17.86
N PRO A 87 -6.76 10.14 -18.22
CA PRO A 87 -7.12 8.91 -17.51
C PRO A 87 -6.90 7.64 -18.39
N ARG A 88 -7.27 6.44 -17.89
CA ARG A 88 -8.06 5.43 -18.65
C ARG A 88 -8.35 4.17 -17.85
N ARG A 89 -9.57 4.11 -17.34
CA ARG A 89 -10.27 2.93 -16.84
C ARG A 89 -10.32 1.90 -17.98
N THR A 90 -9.76 0.71 -17.76
CA THR A 90 -10.11 -0.48 -18.54
C THR A 90 -10.90 -1.41 -17.64
N ARG A 91 -11.90 -1.99 -18.29
CA ARG A 91 -13.10 -2.63 -17.78
C ARG A 91 -12.83 -4.02 -17.25
#